data_AF-A0A972J304-F1
#
_entry.id   AF-A0A972J304-F1
#
_cell.length_a   1.000
_cell.length_b   1.000
_cell.length_c   1.000
_cell.angle_alpha   90.00
_cell.angle_beta   90.00
_cell.angle_gamma   90.00
#
_symmetry.space_group_name_H-M   'P 1'
#
loop_
_entity.id
_entity.type
_entity.pdbx_description
1 polymer ?
#
loop_
_entity_poly.entity_id
_entity_poly.type
_entity_poly.pdbx_seq_one_letter_code
_entity_poly.pdbx_strand_id
1 'polypeptide(L)'
;MSTYTLGQNCHVILSHAEIDSGAPYGFVSPKDGTVRECGAQFIRQVESESTTYTDIVTGTRLWINFDIICADDLLEPNGAEHTPTRLQDYAKLLDFLSKPSGIQCTTPVGTFTNLGALGFSADERHLPKHSIIRVQLNNVGFYFPPADPEKIAASVWDGPLTWETSYWV
;
A
#
# COMPACT_ATOMS: atom_id res chain seq x y z
N MET A 1 -16.90 4.16 -11.28
CA MET A 1 -15.55 3.95 -10.73
C MET A 1 -15.19 2.50 -10.98
N SER A 2 -14.05 2.22 -11.60
CA SER A 2 -13.54 0.85 -11.73
C SER A 2 -13.16 0.33 -10.35
N THR A 3 -13.78 -0.75 -9.92
CA THR A 3 -13.43 -1.42 -8.68
C THR A 3 -12.10 -2.15 -8.88
N TYR A 4 -11.09 -1.80 -8.11
CA TYR A 4 -9.83 -2.56 -8.09
C TYR A 4 -10.00 -3.83 -7.26
N THR A 5 -9.63 -4.95 -7.84
CA THR A 5 -9.71 -6.29 -7.26
C THR A 5 -8.35 -6.96 -7.40
N LEU A 6 -7.75 -7.30 -6.26
CA LEU A 6 -6.46 -7.96 -6.19
C LEU A 6 -6.47 -9.28 -6.97
N GLY A 7 -5.42 -9.53 -7.75
CA GLY A 7 -5.28 -10.72 -8.58
C GLY A 7 -6.19 -10.74 -9.81
N GLN A 8 -7.00 -9.70 -10.05
CA GLN A 8 -7.81 -9.54 -11.26
C GLN A 8 -7.27 -8.39 -12.11
N ASN A 9 -7.32 -7.16 -11.61
CA ASN A 9 -6.85 -5.97 -12.35
C ASN A 9 -5.65 -5.26 -11.69
N CYS A 10 -5.20 -5.74 -10.53
CA CYS A 10 -4.05 -5.17 -9.83
C CYS A 10 -3.41 -6.19 -8.86
N HIS A 11 -2.23 -5.87 -8.35
CA HIS A 11 -1.49 -6.67 -7.37
C HIS A 11 -1.41 -6.01 -5.99
N VAL A 12 -1.48 -4.68 -5.95
CA VAL A 12 -1.48 -3.86 -4.74
C VAL A 12 -2.50 -2.75 -4.90
N ILE A 13 -3.24 -2.39 -3.85
CA ILE A 13 -4.17 -1.28 -3.86
C ILE A 13 -3.75 -0.26 -2.80
N LEU A 14 -3.64 1.00 -3.18
CA LEU A 14 -3.41 2.12 -2.26
C LEU A 14 -4.66 3.00 -2.15
N SER A 15 -4.91 3.55 -0.97
CA SER A 15 -5.92 4.60 -0.76
C SER A 15 -5.47 5.58 0.31
N HIS A 16 -5.95 6.81 0.23
CA HIS A 16 -5.69 7.88 1.19
C HIS A 16 -6.82 8.90 1.12
N ALA A 17 -7.34 9.38 2.25
CA ALA A 17 -8.53 10.24 2.30
C ALA A 17 -8.43 11.51 1.42
N GLU A 18 -7.24 12.11 1.35
CA GLU A 18 -6.99 13.32 0.55
C GLU A 18 -6.72 13.07 -0.94
N ILE A 19 -6.53 11.81 -1.37
CA ILE A 19 -6.28 11.47 -2.78
C ILE A 19 -7.58 10.90 -3.34
N ASP A 20 -8.12 11.54 -4.38
CA ASP A 20 -9.39 11.13 -5.02
C ASP A 20 -10.54 10.88 -4.03
N SER A 21 -10.60 11.67 -2.95
CA SER A 21 -11.57 11.52 -1.85
C SER A 21 -11.56 10.12 -1.20
N GLY A 22 -10.40 9.48 -1.12
CA GLY A 22 -10.25 8.14 -0.53
C GLY A 22 -10.51 6.99 -1.49
N ALA A 23 -10.75 7.26 -2.78
CA ALA A 23 -10.96 6.19 -3.76
C ALA A 23 -9.70 5.29 -3.86
N PRO A 24 -9.88 3.96 -3.92
CA PRO A 24 -8.76 3.03 -4.07
C PRO A 24 -8.15 3.14 -5.47
N TYR A 25 -6.83 2.94 -5.54
CA TYR A 25 -6.09 2.85 -6.79
C TYR A 25 -5.24 1.57 -6.82
N GLY A 26 -5.42 0.74 -7.84
CA GLY A 26 -4.71 -0.51 -8.02
C GLY A 26 -3.48 -0.35 -8.89
N PHE A 27 -2.33 -0.83 -8.41
CA PHE A 27 -1.08 -0.89 -9.15
C PHE A 27 -0.77 -2.33 -9.59
N VAL A 28 -0.11 -2.44 -10.73
CA VAL A 28 0.39 -3.71 -11.27
C VAL A 28 1.88 -3.83 -10.93
N SER A 29 2.27 -5.03 -10.50
CA SER A 29 3.65 -5.39 -10.19
C SER A 29 4.28 -6.15 -11.36
N PRO A 30 5.59 -6.01 -11.57
CA PRO A 30 6.29 -6.73 -12.62
C PRO A 30 6.28 -8.25 -12.34
N LYS A 31 6.22 -9.01 -13.44
CA LYS A 31 6.48 -10.45 -13.43
C LYS A 31 7.92 -10.68 -13.88
N ASP A 32 8.82 -10.80 -12.92
CA ASP A 32 10.26 -10.86 -13.15
C ASP A 32 10.91 -12.19 -12.72
N GLY A 33 10.10 -13.18 -12.28
CA GLY A 33 10.58 -14.49 -11.86
C GLY A 33 11.33 -14.49 -10.52
N THR A 34 11.31 -13.37 -9.78
CA THR A 34 11.90 -13.30 -8.45
C THR A 34 10.93 -13.83 -7.39
N VAL A 35 11.44 -14.10 -6.18
CA VAL A 35 10.61 -14.49 -5.03
C VAL A 35 9.62 -13.41 -4.59
N ARG A 36 9.74 -12.18 -5.11
CA ARG A 36 8.85 -11.05 -4.85
C ARG A 36 7.98 -10.69 -6.05
N GLU A 37 8.06 -11.44 -7.16
CA GLU A 37 7.26 -11.16 -8.34
C GLU A 37 5.79 -11.06 -7.96
N CYS A 38 5.10 -10.05 -8.49
CA CYS A 38 3.67 -9.85 -8.21
C CYS A 38 3.29 -9.79 -6.72
N GLY A 39 4.22 -9.49 -5.80
CA GLY A 39 4.03 -9.63 -4.36
C GLY A 39 4.53 -8.44 -3.53
N ALA A 40 4.18 -8.47 -2.24
CA ALA A 40 4.64 -7.54 -1.23
C ALA A 40 5.49 -8.26 -0.17
N GLN A 41 6.61 -7.65 0.20
CA GLN A 41 7.50 -8.09 1.27
C GLN A 41 7.28 -7.25 2.52
N PHE A 42 7.12 -7.93 3.66
CA PHE A 42 6.94 -7.30 4.96
C PHE A 42 8.17 -7.56 5.83
N ILE A 43 8.82 -6.51 6.28
CA ILE A 43 9.88 -6.58 7.28
C ILE A 43 9.30 -6.02 8.58
N ARG A 44 9.39 -6.81 9.66
CA ARG A 44 8.98 -6.41 11.00
C ARG A 44 10.21 -6.32 11.88
N GLN A 45 10.44 -5.18 12.51
CA GLN A 45 11.47 -5.01 13.53
C GLN A 45 10.81 -4.59 14.83
N VAL A 46 11.14 -5.29 15.90
CA VAL A 46 10.80 -4.86 17.26
C VAL A 46 11.95 -3.98 17.75
N GLU A 47 11.71 -2.69 17.92
CA GLU A 47 12.62 -1.76 18.57
C GLU A 47 12.50 -1.93 20.09
N SER A 48 13.61 -2.30 20.73
CA SER A 48 13.66 -2.66 22.16
C SER A 48 13.81 -1.46 23.09
N GLU A 49 13.59 -0.23 22.62
CA GLU A 49 13.66 0.96 23.48
C GLU A 49 12.47 1.04 24.44
N SER A 50 11.43 0.23 24.20
CA SER A 50 10.38 -0.04 25.18
C SER A 50 10.87 -0.98 26.27
N THR A 51 10.74 -0.56 27.53
CA THR A 51 10.96 -1.42 28.71
C THR A 51 9.85 -2.47 28.89
N THR A 52 8.81 -2.41 28.04
CA THR A 52 7.66 -3.32 28.04
C THR A 52 7.80 -4.33 26.90
N TYR A 53 8.54 -5.40 27.15
CA TYR A 53 8.84 -6.46 26.17
C TYR A 53 7.61 -7.23 25.64
N THR A 54 6.43 -7.04 26.24
CA THR A 54 5.17 -7.67 25.83
C THR A 54 4.34 -6.79 24.90
N ASP A 55 4.71 -5.52 24.72
CA ASP A 55 3.95 -4.57 23.92
C ASP A 55 4.51 -4.47 22.49
N ILE A 56 4.09 -5.43 21.67
CA ILE A 56 4.41 -5.49 20.24
C ILE A 56 3.75 -4.35 19.43
N VAL A 57 2.81 -3.60 20.01
CA VAL A 57 2.05 -2.55 19.32
C VAL A 57 2.83 -1.23 19.33
N THR A 58 3.55 -0.95 20.40
CA THR A 58 4.32 0.29 20.58
C THR A 58 5.78 0.23 20.13
N GLY A 59 6.36 -0.97 20.05
CA GLY A 59 7.76 -1.17 19.63
C GLY A 59 7.96 -1.66 18.20
N THR A 60 6.93 -1.93 17.40
CA THR A 60 7.11 -2.55 16.08
C THR A 60 7.18 -1.52 14.95
N ARG A 61 8.28 -1.57 14.20
CA ARG A 61 8.45 -0.88 12.92
C ARG A 61 8.25 -1.84 11.76
N LEU A 62 7.47 -1.40 10.78
CA LEU A 62 7.19 -2.10 9.54
C LEU A 62 7.84 -1.42 8.36
N TRP A 63 8.38 -2.23 7.46
CA TRP A 63 8.67 -1.84 6.08
C TRP A 63 7.90 -2.76 5.14
N ILE A 64 7.01 -2.17 4.37
CA ILE A 64 6.22 -2.84 3.34
C ILE A 64 6.83 -2.47 2.00
N ASN A 65 7.47 -3.45 1.36
CA ASN A 65 8.17 -3.26 0.10
C ASN A 65 7.42 -3.99 -1.02
N PHE A 66 7.18 -3.33 -2.13
CA PHE A 66 6.55 -3.94 -3.31
C PHE A 66 7.01 -3.22 -4.56
N ASP A 67 6.97 -3.92 -5.69
CA ASP A 67 7.40 -3.36 -6.96
C ASP A 67 6.16 -2.97 -7.80
N ILE A 68 6.24 -1.83 -8.46
CA ILE A 68 5.25 -1.34 -9.43
C ILE A 68 5.91 -1.29 -10.80
N ILE A 69 5.18 -1.69 -11.84
CA ILE A 69 5.55 -1.44 -13.22
C ILE A 69 4.59 -0.43 -13.83
N CYS A 70 5.14 0.61 -14.47
CA CYS A 70 4.37 1.60 -15.24
C CYS A 70 4.76 1.47 -16.71
N ALA A 71 3.81 1.15 -17.59
CA ALA A 71 4.02 1.03 -19.03
C ALA A 71 2.72 1.32 -19.79
N ASP A 72 2.80 1.72 -21.05
CA ASP A 72 1.61 2.01 -21.88
C ASP A 72 1.00 0.73 -22.49
N ASP A 73 1.77 -0.36 -22.55
CA ASP A 73 1.39 -1.68 -23.09
C ASP A 73 1.27 -2.74 -21.97
N LEU A 74 0.92 -2.29 -20.76
CA LEU A 74 0.85 -3.15 -19.58
C LEU A 74 -0.38 -4.06 -19.62
N LEU A 75 -0.21 -5.31 -19.18
CA LEU A 75 -1.31 -6.25 -18.99
C LEU A 75 -1.62 -6.40 -17.50
N GLU A 76 -2.91 -6.46 -17.21
CA GLU A 76 -3.46 -6.76 -15.90
C GLU A 76 -3.35 -8.26 -15.57
N PRO A 77 -3.48 -8.67 -14.29
CA PRO A 77 -3.47 -10.08 -13.90
C PRO A 77 -4.47 -10.99 -14.64
N ASN A 78 -5.64 -10.44 -15.00
CA ASN A 78 -6.68 -11.12 -15.78
C ASN A 78 -6.35 -11.21 -17.29
N GLY A 79 -5.24 -10.62 -17.74
CA GLY A 79 -4.77 -10.59 -19.13
C GLY A 79 -5.35 -9.46 -19.99
N ALA A 80 -6.19 -8.58 -19.43
CA ALA A 80 -6.68 -7.40 -20.13
C ALA A 80 -5.61 -6.30 -20.23
N GLU A 81 -5.77 -5.38 -21.19
CA GLU A 81 -4.93 -4.19 -21.28
C GLU A 81 -5.19 -3.25 -20.09
N HIS A 82 -4.12 -2.81 -19.44
CA HIS A 82 -4.20 -1.83 -18.37
C HIS A 82 -4.62 -0.48 -18.95
N THR A 83 -5.71 0.08 -18.42
CA THR A 83 -6.30 1.30 -18.98
C THR A 83 -5.45 2.56 -18.70
N PRO A 84 -4.88 2.76 -17.51
CA PRO A 84 -3.96 3.87 -17.24
C PRO A 84 -2.69 3.80 -18.10
N THR A 85 -2.24 4.96 -18.56
CA THR A 85 -0.92 5.13 -19.20
C THR A 85 0.20 5.12 -18.17
N ARG A 86 1.43 4.88 -18.62
CA ARG A 86 2.65 4.96 -17.80
C ARG A 86 2.72 6.27 -16.99
N LEU A 87 2.37 7.39 -17.63
CA LEU A 87 2.42 8.71 -17.01
C LEU A 87 1.35 8.85 -15.91
N GLN A 88 0.16 8.29 -16.13
CA GLN A 88 -0.94 8.35 -15.16
C GLN A 88 -0.64 7.50 -13.92
N ASP A 89 -0.15 6.27 -14.10
CA ASP A 89 0.28 5.41 -12.98
C ASP A 89 1.38 6.10 -12.17
N TYR A 90 2.39 6.63 -12.85
CA TYR A 90 3.51 7.27 -12.18
C TYR A 90 3.08 8.52 -11.40
N ALA A 91 2.26 9.39 -12.01
CA ALA A 91 1.72 10.57 -11.34
C ALA A 91 0.89 10.17 -10.11
N LYS A 92 0.06 9.14 -10.24
CA LYS A 92 -0.75 8.64 -9.13
C LYS A 92 0.11 8.06 -8.00
N LEU A 93 1.18 7.35 -8.33
CA LEU A 93 2.13 6.87 -7.33
C LEU A 93 2.79 8.03 -6.58
N LEU A 94 3.21 9.09 -7.29
CA LEU A 94 3.79 10.28 -6.65
C LEU A 94 2.80 10.97 -5.70
N ASP A 95 1.50 11.01 -6.03
CA ASP A 95 0.49 11.51 -5.11
C ASP A 95 0.53 10.75 -3.78
N PHE A 96 0.60 9.41 -3.82
CA PHE A 96 0.71 8.59 -2.60
C PHE A 96 2.05 8.77 -1.88
N LEU A 97 3.16 8.80 -2.62
CA LEU A 97 4.49 8.98 -2.03
C LEU A 97 4.69 10.37 -1.40
N SER A 98 3.84 11.35 -1.74
CA SER A 98 3.82 12.66 -1.10
C SER A 98 3.19 12.64 0.30
N LYS A 99 2.51 11.56 0.69
CA LYS A 99 1.77 11.48 1.95
C LYS A 99 2.65 10.96 3.09
N PRO A 100 2.84 11.74 4.17
CA PRO A 100 3.68 11.32 5.29
C PRO A 100 2.97 10.34 6.23
N SER A 101 1.66 10.17 6.11
CA SER A 101 0.84 9.29 6.97
C SER A 101 -0.50 8.97 6.31
N GLY A 102 -1.29 8.09 6.91
CA GLY A 102 -2.69 7.86 6.52
C GLY A 102 -2.90 7.02 5.25
N ILE A 103 -1.84 6.52 4.62
CA ILE A 103 -1.96 5.62 3.47
C ILE A 103 -2.49 4.27 3.95
N GLN A 104 -3.46 3.72 3.25
CA GLN A 104 -3.86 2.31 3.39
C GLN A 104 -3.25 1.53 2.23
N CYS A 105 -2.57 0.42 2.53
CA CYS A 105 -2.03 -0.50 1.54
C CYS A 105 -2.72 -1.85 1.70
N THR A 106 -3.47 -2.25 0.67
CA THR A 106 -4.19 -3.52 0.61
C THR A 106 -3.44 -4.48 -0.28
N THR A 107 -3.14 -5.65 0.27
CA THR A 107 -2.40 -6.75 -0.37
C THR A 107 -3.18 -8.05 -0.16
N PRO A 108 -2.81 -9.17 -0.81
CA PRO A 108 -3.48 -10.45 -0.60
C PRO A 108 -3.46 -10.94 0.86
N VAL A 109 -2.55 -10.43 1.70
CA VAL A 109 -2.45 -10.79 3.13
C VAL A 109 -3.39 -9.92 4.01
N GLY A 110 -3.92 -8.82 3.47
CA GLY A 110 -4.82 -7.91 4.16
C GLY A 110 -4.48 -6.43 3.96
N THR A 111 -5.19 -5.57 4.68
CA THR A 111 -5.04 -4.11 4.62
C THR A 111 -4.22 -3.60 5.81
N PHE A 112 -3.12 -2.91 5.48
CA PHE A 112 -2.30 -2.18 6.44
C PHE A 112 -2.68 -0.71 6.41
N THR A 113 -2.99 -0.14 7.57
CA THR A 113 -3.46 1.23 7.70
C THR A 113 -2.39 2.14 8.30
N ASN A 114 -2.62 3.45 8.17
CA ASN A 114 -1.77 4.50 8.71
C ASN A 114 -0.28 4.36 8.31
N LEU A 115 -0.06 4.10 7.03
CA LEU A 115 1.28 4.06 6.46
C LEU A 115 1.69 5.43 5.93
N GLY A 116 3.00 5.63 5.78
CA GLY A 116 3.60 6.82 5.19
C GLY A 116 4.86 6.49 4.41
N ALA A 117 5.14 7.32 3.41
CA ALA A 117 6.38 7.31 2.66
C ALA A 117 7.52 7.96 3.47
N LEU A 118 7.94 7.30 4.55
CA LEU A 118 8.94 7.82 5.49
C LEU A 118 10.35 7.38 5.14
N GLY A 119 11.26 8.34 4.90
CA GLY A 119 12.66 8.06 4.58
C GLY A 119 12.86 7.63 3.13
N PHE A 120 13.44 6.45 2.90
CA PHE A 120 13.57 5.88 1.56
C PHE A 120 12.21 5.35 1.09
N SER A 121 11.54 6.11 0.24
CA SER A 121 10.17 5.83 -0.21
C SER A 121 10.10 5.06 -1.53
N ALA A 122 11.10 5.21 -2.41
CA ALA A 122 11.17 4.50 -3.67
C ALA A 122 12.61 4.36 -4.20
N ASP A 123 12.87 3.28 -4.94
CA ASP A 123 14.02 3.10 -5.84
C ASP A 123 13.50 2.86 -7.27
N GLU A 124 13.93 3.67 -8.21
CA GLU A 124 13.29 3.81 -9.52
C GLU A 124 14.25 3.53 -10.68
N ARG A 125 13.79 2.72 -11.63
CA ARG A 125 14.49 2.46 -12.89
C ARG A 125 13.57 2.79 -14.07
N HIS A 126 13.90 3.86 -14.79
CA HIS A 126 13.19 4.24 -16.00
C HIS A 126 13.89 3.68 -17.24
N LEU A 127 13.22 2.74 -17.90
CA LEU A 127 13.63 2.17 -19.17
C LEU A 127 12.88 2.87 -20.32
N PRO A 128 13.32 2.69 -21.58
CA PRO A 128 12.71 3.36 -22.72
C PRO A 128 11.20 3.14 -22.85
N LYS A 129 10.71 1.94 -22.50
CA LYS A 129 9.28 1.56 -22.64
C LYS A 129 8.51 1.47 -21.34
N HIS A 130 9.17 1.28 -20.21
CA HIS A 130 8.50 1.09 -18.92
C HIS A 130 9.36 1.63 -17.77
N SER A 131 8.74 1.84 -16.62
CA SER A 131 9.42 2.12 -15.35
C SER A 131 9.19 0.95 -14.41
N ILE A 132 10.23 0.55 -13.66
CA ILE A 132 10.08 -0.35 -12.51
C ILE A 132 10.42 0.46 -11.26
N ILE A 133 9.49 0.49 -10.32
CA ILE A 133 9.57 1.33 -9.13
C ILE A 133 9.39 0.44 -7.92
N ARG A 134 10.43 0.32 -7.10
CA ARG A 134 10.39 -0.41 -5.85
C ARG A 134 9.98 0.54 -4.73
N VAL A 135 8.75 0.40 -4.28
CA VAL A 135 8.14 1.24 -3.25
C VAL A 135 8.43 0.68 -1.86
N GLN A 136 8.61 1.58 -0.89
CA GLN A 136 8.67 1.25 0.52
C GLN A 136 7.75 2.16 1.33
N LEU A 137 6.81 1.55 2.04
CA LEU A 137 5.93 2.23 3.00
C LEU A 137 6.24 1.77 4.43
N ASN A 138 6.06 2.68 5.39
CA ASN A 138 6.32 2.43 6.80
C ASN A 138 5.07 2.73 7.62
N ASN A 139 4.84 2.03 8.74
CA ASN A 139 3.81 2.45 9.68
C ASN A 139 4.19 3.77 10.34
N VAL A 140 3.19 4.64 10.52
CA VAL A 140 3.35 5.89 11.27
C VAL A 140 2.82 5.69 12.69
N GLY A 141 3.71 5.77 13.67
CA GLY A 141 3.35 5.49 15.07
C GLY A 141 3.12 4.01 15.31
N PHE A 142 1.99 3.66 15.94
CA PHE A 142 1.71 2.30 16.39
C PHE A 142 1.55 1.31 15.24
N TYR A 143 2.01 0.08 15.46
CA TYR A 143 1.77 -1.01 14.54
C TYR A 143 0.39 -1.60 14.75
N PHE A 144 -0.41 -1.64 13.68
CA PHE A 144 -1.65 -2.41 13.63
C PHE A 144 -1.48 -3.61 12.69
N PRO A 145 -1.81 -4.84 13.13
CA PRO A 145 -1.78 -6.00 12.26
C PRO A 145 -2.71 -5.83 11.06
N PRO A 146 -2.43 -6.50 9.92
CA PRO A 146 -3.27 -6.38 8.74
C PRO A 146 -4.70 -6.79 9.08
N ALA A 147 -5.64 -5.92 8.77
CA ALA A 147 -7.06 -6.15 8.96
C ALA A 147 -7.67 -6.79 7.71
N ASP A 148 -8.81 -7.45 7.91
CA ASP A 148 -9.65 -7.94 6.81
C ASP A 148 -10.10 -6.74 5.94
N PRO A 149 -9.79 -6.74 4.62
CA PRO A 149 -10.17 -5.66 3.72
C PRO A 149 -11.68 -5.39 3.69
N GLU A 150 -12.52 -6.43 3.80
CA GLU A 150 -13.98 -6.28 3.80
C GLU A 150 -14.48 -5.58 5.06
N LYS A 151 -13.89 -5.91 6.22
CA LYS A 151 -14.20 -5.24 7.50
C LYS A 151 -13.78 -3.77 7.47
N ILE A 152 -12.63 -3.45 6.90
CA ILE A 152 -12.19 -2.06 6.73
C ILE A 152 -13.12 -1.29 5.79
N ALA A 153 -13.49 -1.87 4.64
CA ALA A 153 -14.40 -1.23 3.69
C ALA A 153 -15.82 -1.01 4.27
N ALA A 154 -16.27 -1.89 5.16
CA ALA A 154 -17.54 -1.76 5.87
C ALA A 154 -17.49 -0.80 7.08
N SER A 155 -16.31 -0.29 7.44
CA SER A 155 -16.16 0.61 8.59
C SER A 155 -16.78 1.97 8.26
N VAL A 156 -17.93 2.25 8.89
CA VAL A 156 -18.58 3.57 8.86
C VAL A 156 -18.12 4.36 10.07
N TRP A 157 -17.44 5.47 9.83
CA TRP A 157 -16.95 6.35 10.89
C TRP A 157 -18.06 7.32 11.32
N ASP A 158 -18.69 7.06 12.48
CA ASP A 158 -19.69 7.93 13.09
C ASP A 158 -19.05 8.76 14.23
N GLY A 159 -18.60 9.98 13.92
CA GLY A 159 -18.11 10.97 14.89
C GLY A 159 -16.60 11.27 14.87
N PRO A 160 -16.09 12.06 15.85
CA PRO A 160 -14.67 12.41 15.94
C PRO A 160 -13.81 11.16 16.19
N LEU A 161 -12.80 10.96 15.34
CA LEU A 161 -11.84 9.86 15.44
C LEU A 161 -10.91 10.09 16.63
N THR A 162 -11.33 9.68 17.83
CA THR A 162 -10.47 9.62 19.00
C THR A 162 -10.27 8.18 19.44
N TRP A 163 -9.15 7.91 20.11
CA TRP A 163 -8.80 6.56 20.56
C TRP A 163 -9.88 5.99 21.49
N GLU A 164 -10.52 6.85 22.28
CA GLU A 164 -11.57 6.50 23.24
C GLU A 164 -12.88 6.03 22.60
N THR A 165 -13.09 6.26 21.29
CA THR A 165 -14.36 5.96 20.60
C THR A 165 -14.26 4.85 19.56
N SER A 166 -13.10 4.21 19.39
CA SER A 166 -12.94 3.12 18.41
C SER A 166 -13.35 1.75 18.98
N TYR A 167 -14.25 1.04 18.29
CA TYR A 167 -14.54 -0.38 18.54
C TYR A 167 -14.59 -1.19 17.23
N TRP A 168 -14.24 -2.47 17.33
CA TRP A 168 -14.28 -3.43 16.22
C TRP A 168 -15.40 -4.45 16.46
N VAL A 169 -16.19 -4.75 15.42
CA VAL A 169 -17.20 -5.84 15.43
C VAL A 169 -16.70 -7.08 14.68
#